data_AF-A0A3Q3QBH8-F1
#
_entry.id   AF-A0A3Q3QBH8-F1
#
_cell.length_a   1.000
_cell.length_b   1.000
_cell.length_c   1.000
_cell.angle_alpha   90.00
_cell.angle_beta   90.00
_cell.angle_gamma   90.00
#
_symmetry.space_group_name_H-M   'P 1'
#
loop_
_entity.id
_entity.type
_entity.pdbx_description
1 polymer ?
#
loop_
_entity_poly.entity_id
_entity_poly.type
_entity_poly.pdbx_seq_one_letter_code
_entity_poly.pdbx_strand_id
1 'polypeptide(L)'
;MADSKRTSEPINFVHQDEIWKAHVKAEKHLATVWPNKWGFLTEVYKEYERDSAELKRAVRVELPHHLAAPPATPTEKHIHVGPSPPVPQTTQALIGWRSGHSHLQLEMFGTVHYGKHSFLRELGWPFGSCN
;
A
#
# COMPACT_ATOMS: atom_id res chain seq x y z
N MET A 1 2.82 -20.25 19.20
CA MET A 1 1.75 -20.63 20.15
C MET A 1 0.49 -20.89 19.35
N ALA A 2 -0.24 -21.95 19.70
CA ALA A 2 -1.20 -22.63 18.85
C ALA A 2 -2.41 -21.79 18.43
N ASP A 3 -2.76 -21.86 17.14
CA ASP A 3 -4.06 -21.46 16.62
C ASP A 3 -5.13 -22.33 17.27
N SER A 4 -5.96 -21.73 18.12
CA SER A 4 -7.11 -22.37 18.73
C SER A 4 -8.12 -22.70 17.64
N LYS A 5 -8.09 -23.94 17.16
CA LYS A 5 -9.17 -24.51 16.35
C LYS A 5 -10.43 -24.49 17.22
N ARG A 6 -11.33 -23.52 16.96
CA ARG A 6 -12.71 -23.58 17.43
C ARG A 6 -13.34 -24.83 16.81
N THR A 7 -13.28 -25.95 17.52
CA THR A 7 -14.10 -27.11 17.21
C THR A 7 -15.53 -26.70 17.50
N SER A 8 -16.24 -26.23 16.48
CA SER A 8 -17.68 -26.02 16.56
C SER A 8 -18.30 -27.35 16.97
N GLU A 9 -19.09 -27.33 18.04
CA GLU A 9 -19.96 -28.44 18.45
C GLU A 9 -20.72 -28.98 17.21
N PRO A 10 -21.11 -30.27 17.20
CA PRO A 10 -21.93 -30.80 16.11
C PRO A 10 -23.29 -30.09 16.12
N ILE A 11 -23.39 -28.96 15.41
CA ILE A 11 -24.63 -28.22 15.26
C ILE A 11 -25.57 -29.13 14.48
N ASN A 12 -26.72 -29.42 15.07
CA ASN A 12 -27.78 -30.21 14.46
C ASN A 12 -28.11 -29.63 13.07
N PHE A 13 -27.94 -30.46 12.03
CA PHE A 13 -28.08 -30.05 10.62
C PHE A 13 -29.49 -29.51 10.32
N VAL A 14 -30.52 -29.97 11.03
CA VAL A 14 -31.90 -29.49 10.89
C VAL A 14 -32.00 -28.03 11.33
N HIS A 15 -31.37 -27.68 12.46
CA HIS A 15 -31.34 -26.30 12.92
C HIS A 15 -30.57 -25.38 11.96
N GLN A 16 -29.48 -25.85 11.35
CA GLN A 16 -28.75 -25.07 10.34
C GLN A 16 -29.62 -24.80 9.10
N ASP A 17 -30.35 -25.82 8.63
CA ASP A 17 -31.26 -25.70 7.49
C ASP A 17 -32.44 -24.76 7.80
N GLU A 18 -32.99 -24.80 9.02
CA GLU A 18 -34.03 -23.86 9.45
C GLU A 18 -33.53 -22.41 9.54
N ILE A 19 -32.32 -22.19 10.08
CA ILE A 19 -31.67 -20.87 10.11
C ILE A 19 -31.46 -20.35 8.69
N TRP A 20 -30.96 -21.20 7.79
CA TRP A 20 -30.76 -20.85 6.40
C TRP A 20 -32.07 -20.45 5.71
N LYS A 21 -33.13 -21.26 5.89
CA LYS A 21 -34.47 -20.95 5.37
C LYS A 21 -35.02 -19.64 5.91
N ALA A 22 -34.77 -19.31 7.18
CA ALA A 22 -35.18 -18.04 7.77
C ALA A 22 -34.45 -16.85 7.13
N HIS A 23 -33.13 -16.95 6.91
CA HIS A 23 -32.36 -15.90 6.20
C HIS A 23 -32.87 -15.68 4.79
N VAL A 24 -33.05 -16.74 4.00
CA VAL A 24 -33.57 -16.63 2.62
C VAL A 24 -34.94 -15.96 2.57
N LYS A 25 -35.84 -16.28 3.52
CA LYS A 25 -37.16 -15.63 3.62
C LYS A 25 -37.04 -14.15 4.00
N ALA A 26 -36.15 -13.82 4.95
CA ALA A 26 -35.91 -12.46 5.37
C ALA A 26 -35.33 -11.61 4.23
N GLU A 27 -34.33 -12.13 3.50
CA GLU A 27 -33.76 -11.47 2.34
C GLU A 27 -34.81 -11.21 1.26
N LYS A 28 -35.63 -12.22 0.93
CA LYS A 28 -36.72 -12.05 -0.05
C LYS A 28 -37.71 -10.99 0.40
N HIS A 29 -38.07 -10.97 1.68
CA HIS A 29 -38.96 -9.95 2.23
C HIS A 29 -38.33 -8.56 2.16
N LEU A 30 -37.08 -8.41 2.58
CA LEU A 30 -36.35 -7.15 2.50
C LEU A 30 -36.24 -6.67 1.06
N ALA A 31 -35.94 -7.55 0.09
CA ALA A 31 -35.89 -7.20 -1.33
C ALA A 31 -37.23 -6.66 -1.85
N THR A 32 -38.37 -7.18 -1.36
CA THR A 32 -39.70 -6.66 -1.74
C THR A 32 -40.03 -5.32 -1.07
N VAL A 33 -39.59 -5.10 0.17
CA VAL A 33 -39.85 -3.88 0.94
C VAL A 33 -38.87 -2.76 0.57
N TRP A 34 -37.67 -3.11 0.12
CA TRP A 34 -36.57 -2.19 -0.14
C TRP A 34 -36.92 -1.11 -1.18
N PRO A 35 -37.53 -1.41 -2.34
CA PRO A 35 -37.93 -0.37 -3.29
C PRO A 35 -38.92 0.63 -2.70
N ASN A 36 -39.84 0.18 -1.84
CA ASN A 36 -40.84 1.05 -1.23
C ASN A 36 -40.22 1.97 -0.16
N LYS A 37 -39.26 1.48 0.63
CA LYS A 37 -38.62 2.26 1.70
C LYS A 37 -37.42 3.08 1.22
N TRP A 38 -36.67 2.58 0.24
CA TRP A 38 -35.36 3.08 -0.17
C TRP A 38 -35.25 3.33 -1.67
N GLY A 39 -36.32 3.12 -2.45
CA GLY A 39 -36.33 3.38 -3.89
C GLY A 39 -35.95 4.82 -4.25
N PHE A 40 -36.29 5.77 -3.38
CA PHE A 40 -35.92 7.18 -3.53
C PHE A 40 -34.40 7.40 -3.65
N LEU A 41 -33.56 6.56 -3.03
CA LEU A 41 -32.10 6.65 -3.16
C LEU A 41 -31.64 6.40 -4.60
N THR A 42 -32.36 5.55 -5.32
CA THR A 42 -32.06 5.24 -6.72
C THR A 42 -32.37 6.44 -7.61
N GLU A 43 -33.43 7.17 -7.33
CA GLU A 43 -33.83 8.37 -8.05
C GLU A 43 -32.87 9.53 -7.77
N VAL A 44 -32.59 9.81 -6.49
CA VAL A 44 -31.63 10.84 -6.06
C VAL A 44 -30.24 10.61 -6.68
N TYR A 45 -29.80 9.36 -6.77
CA TYR A 45 -28.52 9.04 -7.41
C TYR A 45 -28.52 9.35 -8.91
N LYS A 46 -29.59 9.00 -9.62
CA LYS A 46 -29.73 9.30 -11.06
C LYS A 46 -29.81 10.80 -11.32
N GLU A 47 -30.49 11.56 -10.47
CA GLU A 47 -30.53 13.02 -10.54
C GLU A 47 -29.14 13.62 -10.33
N TYR A 48 -28.43 13.18 -9.30
CA TYR A 48 -27.05 13.60 -9.06
C TYR A 48 -26.11 13.30 -10.23
N GLU A 49 -26.22 12.12 -10.85
CA GLU A 49 -25.42 11.79 -12.04
C GLU A 49 -25.71 12.72 -13.21
N ARG A 50 -26.98 13.07 -13.43
CA ARG A 50 -27.38 14.03 -14.46
C ARG A 50 -26.81 15.42 -14.19
N ASP A 51 -26.98 15.92 -12.97
CA ASP A 51 -26.47 17.23 -12.55
C ASP A 51 -24.95 17.29 -12.63
N SER A 52 -24.27 16.22 -12.20
CA SER A 52 -22.81 16.08 -12.33
C SER A 52 -22.36 16.09 -13.79
N ALA A 53 -23.08 15.40 -14.67
CA ALA A 53 -22.77 15.37 -16.10
C ALA A 53 -23.02 16.74 -16.75
N GLU A 54 -24.09 17.44 -16.40
CA GLU A 54 -24.37 18.81 -16.85
C GLU A 54 -23.31 19.79 -16.36
N LEU A 55 -22.93 19.73 -15.08
CA LEU A 55 -21.86 20.54 -14.52
C LEU A 55 -20.53 20.25 -15.23
N LYS A 56 -20.17 18.98 -15.46
CA LYS A 56 -18.97 18.62 -16.22
C LYS A 56 -19.00 19.15 -17.66
N ARG A 57 -20.15 19.16 -18.32
CA ARG A 57 -20.30 19.75 -19.66
C ARG A 57 -20.16 21.27 -19.63
N ALA A 58 -20.77 21.94 -18.65
CA ALA A 58 -20.66 23.39 -18.45
C ALA A 58 -19.21 23.81 -18.09
N VAL A 59 -18.51 22.96 -17.33
CA VAL A 59 -17.13 23.15 -16.89
C VAL A 59 -16.11 22.57 -17.90
N ARG A 60 -16.54 22.08 -19.07
CA ARG A 60 -15.61 21.90 -20.21
C ARG A 60 -15.17 23.27 -20.74
N VAL A 61 -14.48 24.00 -19.89
CA VAL A 61 -13.53 25.03 -20.27
C VAL A 61 -12.40 24.26 -20.93
N GLU A 62 -12.16 24.53 -22.21
CA GLU A 62 -10.93 24.05 -22.83
C GLU A 62 -9.77 24.56 -21.99
N LEU A 63 -9.11 23.65 -21.27
CA LEU A 63 -8.01 24.01 -20.39
C LEU A 63 -6.95 24.68 -21.27
N PRO A 64 -6.67 25.98 -21.06
CA PRO A 64 -5.71 26.68 -21.89
C PRO A 64 -4.39 25.91 -21.94
N HIS A 65 -3.77 25.85 -23.11
CA HIS A 65 -2.56 25.06 -23.35
C HIS A 65 -1.41 25.32 -22.33
N HIS A 66 -1.39 26.50 -21.71
CA HIS A 66 -0.41 26.88 -20.68
C HIS A 66 -0.72 26.35 -19.27
N LEU A 67 -1.96 25.92 -19.01
CA LEU A 67 -2.38 25.25 -17.77
C LEU A 67 -2.43 23.72 -17.93
N ALA A 68 -2.36 23.22 -19.17
CA ALA A 68 -2.30 21.79 -19.44
C ALA A 68 -1.00 21.21 -18.88
N ALA A 69 -1.12 20.09 -18.16
CA ALA A 69 0.05 19.37 -17.67
C ALA A 69 0.92 18.96 -18.86
N PRO A 70 2.25 19.17 -18.81
CA PRO A 70 3.15 18.66 -19.83
C PRO A 70 2.95 17.15 -19.98
N PRO A 71 3.04 16.61 -21.20
CA PRO A 71 3.00 15.17 -21.40
C PRO A 71 4.08 14.51 -20.55
N ALA A 72 3.72 13.41 -19.88
CA ALA A 72 4.64 12.68 -19.04
C ALA A 72 5.89 12.33 -19.85
N THR A 73 7.06 12.84 -19.42
CA THR A 73 8.30 12.48 -20.07
C THR A 73 8.55 10.99 -19.86
N PRO A 74 8.88 10.23 -20.92
CA PRO A 74 9.18 8.81 -20.78
C PRO A 74 10.33 8.64 -19.80
N THR A 75 10.12 7.84 -18.76
CA THR A 75 11.09 7.64 -17.68
C THR A 75 12.43 7.08 -18.20
N GLU A 76 12.40 6.40 -19.34
CA GLU A 76 13.55 5.88 -20.07
C GLU A 76 14.59 6.95 -20.45
N LYS A 77 14.16 8.21 -20.68
CA LYS A 77 15.10 9.31 -20.99
C LYS A 77 15.90 9.79 -19.78
N HIS A 78 15.45 9.46 -18.57
CA HIS A 78 16.00 9.99 -17.31
C HIS A 78 16.62 8.90 -16.43
N ILE A 79 16.23 7.63 -16.60
CA ILE A 79 16.82 6.50 -15.89
C ILE A 79 17.92 5.88 -16.77
N HIS A 80 19.16 6.28 -16.52
CA HIS A 80 20.33 5.61 -17.10
C HIS A 80 20.83 4.54 -16.14
N VAL A 81 20.54 3.26 -16.43
CA VAL A 81 21.10 2.13 -15.66
C VAL A 81 22.45 1.74 -16.26
N GLY A 82 23.52 1.91 -15.49
CA GLY A 82 24.86 1.45 -15.87
C GLY A 82 25.00 -0.08 -15.87
N PRO A 83 26.05 -0.64 -16.50
CA PRO A 83 26.31 -2.07 -16.48
C PRO A 83 26.55 -2.57 -15.04
N SER A 84 26.09 -3.79 -14.75
CA SER A 84 26.34 -4.42 -13.46
C SER A 84 27.78 -4.91 -13.35
N PRO A 85 28.38 -4.92 -12.13
CA PRO A 85 29.68 -5.54 -11.92
C PRO A 85 29.66 -7.05 -12.25
N PRO A 86 30.82 -7.68 -12.49
CA PRO A 86 30.91 -9.10 -12.79
C PRO A 86 30.49 -9.96 -11.58
N VAL A 87 29.70 -11.01 -11.84
CA VAL A 87 29.22 -11.93 -10.80
C VAL A 87 30.40 -12.76 -10.27
N PRO A 88 30.55 -12.88 -8.94
CA PRO A 88 31.62 -13.68 -8.35
C PRO A 88 31.42 -15.19 -8.62
N GLN A 89 32.52 -15.93 -8.76
CA GLN A 89 32.49 -17.38 -9.03
C GLN A 89 32.17 -18.22 -7.78
N THR A 90 32.36 -17.68 -6.58
CA THR A 90 32.17 -18.42 -5.33
C THR A 90 30.89 -17.99 -4.61
N THR A 91 30.20 -18.96 -4.02
CA THR A 91 28.95 -18.71 -3.27
C THR A 91 29.18 -17.80 -2.06
N GLN A 92 30.35 -17.90 -1.42
CA GLN A 92 30.71 -17.03 -0.29
C GLN A 92 30.83 -15.56 -0.71
N ALA A 93 31.43 -15.31 -1.88
CA ALA A 93 31.59 -13.95 -2.40
C ALA A 93 30.29 -13.36 -2.95
N LEU A 94 29.22 -14.16 -3.09
CA LEU A 94 27.92 -13.70 -3.56
C LEU A 94 27.17 -12.87 -2.49
N ILE A 95 27.51 -13.06 -1.20
CA ILE A 95 26.92 -12.29 -0.11
C ILE A 95 27.50 -10.87 -0.12
N GLY A 96 26.64 -9.86 -0.32
CA GLY A 96 27.05 -8.44 -0.27
C GLY A 96 27.92 -7.96 -1.44
N TRP A 97 28.07 -8.75 -2.51
CA TRP A 97 28.99 -8.44 -3.62
C TRP A 97 28.72 -7.09 -4.30
N ARG A 98 27.45 -6.69 -4.41
CA ARG A 98 27.06 -5.38 -4.96
C ARG A 98 27.29 -4.24 -3.96
N SER A 99 27.05 -4.49 -2.68
CA SER A 99 27.26 -3.50 -1.60
C SER A 99 28.73 -3.12 -1.44
N GLY A 100 29.67 -3.99 -1.82
CA GLY A 100 31.11 -3.69 -1.79
C GLY A 100 31.55 -2.61 -2.81
N HIS A 101 30.72 -2.29 -3.80
CA HIS A 101 31.06 -1.32 -4.84
C HIS A 101 30.51 0.07 -4.47
N SER A 102 31.37 0.94 -3.94
CA SER A 102 30.99 2.28 -3.46
C SER A 102 30.31 3.17 -4.50
N HIS A 103 30.66 2.99 -5.78
CA HIS A 103 30.07 3.74 -6.90
C HIS A 103 28.59 3.39 -7.17
N LEU A 104 28.10 2.24 -6.66
CA LEU A 104 26.69 1.86 -6.79
C LEU A 104 25.81 2.49 -5.72
N GLN A 105 26.39 3.08 -4.66
CA GLN A 105 25.68 3.80 -3.58
C GLN A 105 24.44 3.05 -3.05
N LEU A 106 24.50 1.72 -2.95
CA LEU A 106 23.36 0.89 -2.54
C LEU A 106 23.05 0.99 -1.05
N GLU A 107 24.02 1.45 -0.25
CA GLU A 107 23.89 1.62 1.19
C GLU A 107 23.26 2.99 1.51
N MET A 108 22.03 2.97 2.05
CA MET A 108 21.29 4.19 2.43
C MET A 108 21.98 5.01 3.52
N PHE A 109 22.75 4.35 4.39
CA PHE A 109 23.37 4.95 5.58
C PHE A 109 24.89 5.15 5.45
N GLY A 110 25.47 4.88 4.28
CA GLY A 110 26.91 4.97 4.05
C GLY A 110 27.73 3.91 4.78
N THR A 111 29.05 3.94 4.59
CA THR A 111 29.98 3.01 5.25
C THR A 111 30.08 3.35 6.73
N VAL A 112 29.79 2.38 7.60
CA VAL A 112 29.95 2.56 9.05
C VAL A 112 31.43 2.79 9.36
N HIS A 113 31.78 4.05 9.63
CA HIS A 113 33.09 4.38 10.16
C HIS A 113 33.10 4.03 11.63
N TYR A 114 33.74 2.91 11.99
CA TYR A 114 34.14 2.69 13.38
C TYR A 114 35.14 3.79 13.74
N GLY A 115 34.70 4.75 14.57
CA GLY A 115 35.50 5.90 14.95
C GLY A 115 36.84 5.45 15.53
N LYS A 116 37.95 5.86 14.89
CA LYS A 116 39.31 5.63 15.40
C LYS A 116 39.52 6.30 16.77
N HIS A 117 38.62 7.20 17.17
CA HIS A 117 38.59 7.88 18.46
C HIS A 117 37.15 7.89 18.99
N SER A 118 36.96 7.60 20.27
CA SER A 118 35.69 7.83 20.95
C SER A 118 35.50 9.33 21.18
N PHE A 119 34.28 9.83 21.02
CA PHE A 119 33.95 11.25 21.25
C PHE A 119 34.38 11.72 22.66
N LEU A 120 34.30 10.83 23.65
CA LEU A 120 34.81 11.07 25.01
C LEU A 120 36.32 11.36 25.05
N ARG A 121 37.11 10.71 24.19
CA ARG A 121 38.55 10.91 24.08
C ARG A 121 38.89 12.22 23.37
N GLU A 122 38.07 12.66 22.42
CA GLU A 122 38.22 13.98 21.77
C GLU A 122 37.89 15.13 22.73
N LEU A 123 36.90 14.95 23.60
CA LEU A 123 36.52 15.95 24.62
C LEU A 123 37.49 16.01 25.81
N GLY A 124 38.43 15.05 25.92
CA GLY A 124 39.38 14.98 27.03
C GLY A 124 38.72 14.68 28.38
N TRP A 125 37.53 14.08 28.39
CA TRP A 125 36.81 13.83 29.64
C TRP A 125 37.32 12.57 30.34
N PRO A 126 37.47 12.59 31.67
CA PRO A 126 37.87 11.41 32.41
C PRO A 126 36.77 10.35 32.35
N PHE A 127 37.13 9.12 32.03
CA PHE A 127 36.21 7.98 31.90
C PHE A 127 35.53 7.55 33.22
N GLY A 128 35.83 8.20 34.35
CA GLY A 128 35.48 7.75 35.70
C GLY A 128 34.24 8.39 36.34
N SER A 129 33.44 9.18 35.62
CA SER A 129 32.37 9.99 36.22
C SER A 129 31.05 9.25 36.46
N CYS A 130 30.99 7.93 36.24
CA CYS A 130 29.80 7.14 36.53
C CYS A 130 30.17 5.97 37.45
N ASN A 131 30.09 6.22 38.76
CA ASN A 131 29.83 5.21 39.79
C ASN A 131 28.42 5.45 40.33
#